data_AF-A0A9N9NHN4-F1
#
_entry.id   AF-A0A9N9NHN4-F1
#
_cell.length_a   1.000
_cell.length_b   1.000
_cell.length_c   1.000
_cell.angle_alpha   90.00
_cell.angle_beta   90.00
_cell.angle_gamma   90.00
#
_symmetry.space_group_name_H-M   'P 1'
#
loop_
_entity.id
_entity.type
_entity.pdbx_description
1 polymer ?
#
loop_
_entity_poly.entity_id
_entity_poly.type
_entity_poly.pdbx_seq_one_letter_code
_entity_poly.pdbx_strand_id
1 'polypeptide(L)' 'MSEKACQLKSYLNKFNVKNFDYSQFHNTKIIGKGAFATVYSTVFQEKEYALKSLDNNL' A
#
# COMPACT_ATOMS: atom_id res chain seq x y z
N MET A 1 -10.19 4.93 -14.84
CA MET A 1 -9.78 5.38 -13.49
C MET A 1 -10.80 6.38 -12.99
N SER A 2 -11.20 6.31 -11.72
CA SER A 2 -12.13 7.29 -11.14
C SER A 2 -11.44 8.65 -10.98
N GLU A 3 -12.22 9.73 -11.07
CA GLU A 3 -11.72 11.10 -10.92
C GLU A 3 -11.00 11.30 -9.57
N LYS A 4 -11.54 10.74 -8.49
CA LYS A 4 -10.93 10.73 -7.15
C LYS A 4 -9.54 10.09 -7.13
N ALA A 5 -9.36 8.97 -7.84
CA ALA A 5 -8.06 8.29 -7.90
C ALA A 5 -7.00 9.13 -8.63
N CYS A 6 -7.41 9.84 -9.70
CA CYS A 6 -6.54 10.78 -10.40
C CYS A 6 -6.15 11.97 -9.52
N GLN A 7 -7.11 12.56 -8.78
CA GLN A 7 -6.86 13.66 -7.86
C GLN A 7 -5.90 13.25 -6.73
N LEU A 8 -6.11 12.08 -6.13
CA LEU A 8 -5.23 11.54 -5.11
C LEU A 8 -3.81 11.33 -5.64
N LYS A 9 -3.67 10.72 -6.83
CA LYS A 9 -2.37 10.50 -7.46
C LYS A 9 -1.63 11.82 -7.70
N SER A 10 -2.31 12.84 -8.22
CA SER A 10 -1.72 14.18 -8.42
C SER A 10 -1.29 14.81 -7.09
N TYR A 11 -2.10 14.68 -6.04
CA TYR A 11 -1.77 15.19 -4.71
C TYR A 11 -0.51 14.50 -4.15
N LEU A 12 -0.46 13.16 -4.16
CA LEU A 12 0.70 12.40 -3.66
C LEU A 12 1.99 12.75 -4.44
N ASN A 13 1.90 12.90 -5.76
CA ASN A 13 3.02 13.31 -6.60
C ASN A 13 3.54 14.71 -6.22
N LYS A 14 2.65 15.66 -5.89
CA LYS A 14 3.03 17.01 -5.42
C LYS A 14 3.91 16.96 -4.16
N PHE A 15 3.72 15.96 -3.30
CA PHE A 15 4.51 15.74 -2.09
C PHE A 15 5.69 14.78 -2.29
N ASN A 16 6.05 14.46 -3.54
CA ASN A 16 7.12 13.51 -3.88
C ASN A 16 6.94 12.12 -3.24
N VAL A 17 5.69 11.72 -2.99
CA VAL A 17 5.39 10.37 -2.52
C VAL A 17 5.54 9.41 -3.68
N LYS A 18 6.44 8.44 -3.55
CA LYS A 18 6.69 7.43 -4.58
C LYS A 18 5.61 6.35 -4.51
N ASN A 19 5.09 5.99 -5.68
CA ASN A 19 4.20 4.85 -5.83
C ASN A 19 4.99 3.60 -6.25
N PHE A 20 4.61 2.45 -5.69
CA PHE A 20 5.14 1.14 -6.06
C PHE A 20 4.00 0.28 -6.61
N ASP A 21 4.31 -0.63 -7.51
CA ASP A 21 3.32 -1.60 -7.97
C ASP A 21 3.20 -2.71 -6.92
N TYR A 22 1.99 -2.89 -6.39
CA TYR A 22 1.71 -3.91 -5.40
C TYR A 22 2.04 -5.33 -5.91
N SER A 23 2.01 -5.55 -7.23
CA SER A 23 2.38 -6.84 -7.84
C SER A 23 3.84 -7.24 -7.62
N GLN A 24 4.71 -6.29 -7.28
CA GLN A 24 6.14 -6.53 -7.01
C GLN A 24 6.38 -7.20 -5.65
N PHE A 25 5.39 -7.20 -4.78
CA PHE A 25 5.43 -7.77 -3.45
C PHE A 25 4.85 -9.20 -3.50
N HIS A 26 5.58 -10.18 -2.96
CA HIS A 26 5.16 -11.58 -2.98
C HIS A 26 5.25 -12.23 -1.60
N ASN A 27 4.65 -13.41 -1.46
CA ASN A 27 4.52 -14.15 -0.21
C ASN A 27 3.85 -13.31 0.90
N THR A 28 2.80 -12.58 0.55
CA THR A 28 2.04 -11.73 1.47
C THR A 28 1.26 -12.58 2.48
N LYS A 29 1.53 -12.41 3.77
CA LYS A 29 0.84 -13.10 4.88
C LYS A 29 0.34 -12.06 5.89
N ILE A 30 -0.89 -12.18 6.38
CA ILE A 30 -1.40 -11.29 7.44
C ILE A 30 -0.64 -11.60 8.73
N ILE A 31 -0.12 -10.56 9.39
CA ILE A 31 0.56 -10.65 10.68
C ILE A 31 -0.12 -9.83 11.78
N GLY A 32 -1.08 -8.99 11.42
CA GLY A 32 -1.87 -8.22 12.39
C GLY A 32 -3.08 -7.57 11.73
N LYS A 33 -4.16 -7.41 12.49
CA LYS A 33 -5.37 -6.71 12.05
C LYS A 33 -5.83 -5.79 13.17
N GLY A 34 -6.10 -4.54 12.84
CA GLY A 34 -6.66 -3.53 13.75
C GLY A 34 -7.94 -2.92 13.20
N ALA A 35 -8.47 -1.92 13.89
CA ALA A 35 -9.70 -1.25 13.49
C ALA A 35 -9.59 -0.43 12.18
N PHE A 36 -8.38 -0.03 11.81
CA PHE A 36 -8.13 0.90 10.70
C PHE A 36 -7.19 0.35 9.62
N ALA A 37 -6.61 -0.82 9.85
CA ALA A 37 -5.62 -1.38 8.94
C ALA A 37 -5.39 -2.87 9.16
N THR A 38 -4.99 -3.55 8.10
CA THR A 38 -4.40 -4.89 8.14
C THR A 38 -2.90 -4.80 7.82
N VAL A 39 -2.06 -5.40 8.67
CA VAL A 39 -0.62 -5.49 8.48
C VAL A 39 -0.26 -6.86 7.91
N TYR A 40 0.47 -6.84 6.81
CA TYR A 40 0.99 -8.01 6.13
C TYR A 40 2.51 -8.03 6.26
N SER A 41 3.08 -9.22 6.39
CA SER A 41 4.48 -9.46 6.07
C SER A 41 4.59 -9.83 4.60
N THR A 42 5.61 -9.35 3.92
CA THR A 42 5.83 -9.57 2.49
C THR A 42 7.31 -9.67 2.19
N VAL A 43 7.66 -10.30 1.07
CA VAL A 43 9.00 -10.21 0.48
C VAL A 43 9.00 -9.17 -0.64
N PHE A 44 10.02 -8.31 -0.65
CA PHE A 44 10.33 -7.36 -1.72
C PHE A 44 11.83 -7.26 -1.86
N GLN A 45 12.36 -7.42 -3.09
CA GLN A 45 13.80 -7.44 -3.35
C GLN A 45 14.57 -8.35 -2.38
N GLU A 46 14.07 -9.58 -2.22
CA GLU A 46 14.68 -10.63 -1.36
C GLU A 46 14.72 -10.31 0.14
N LYS A 47 14.06 -9.24 0.58
CA LYS A 47 13.98 -8.85 2.00
C LYS A 47 12.54 -8.87 2.50
N GLU A 48 12.37 -9.23 3.78
CA GLU A 48 11.07 -9.21 4.45
C GLU A 48 10.73 -7.78 4.92
N TYR A 49 9.51 -7.34 4.63
CA TYR A 49 8.98 -6.03 4.99
C TYR A 49 7.56 -6.16 5.56
N ALA A 50 7.13 -5.14 6.31
CA ALA A 50 5.74 -4.99 6.72
C ALA A 50 4.99 -4.04 5.76
N LEU A 51 3.89 -4.51 5.18
CA LEU A 51 2.93 -3.69 4.46
C LEU A 51 1.73 -3.39 5.36
N LYS A 52 1.40 -2.11 5.51
CA LYS A 52 0.20 -1.69 6.22
C LYS A 52 -0.87 -1.25 5.21
N SER A 53 -1.84 -2.12 4.98
CA SER A 53 -3.01 -1.80 4.16
C SER A 53 -4.00 -1.03 5.02
N LEU A 54 -4.27 0.22 4.64
CA LEU A 54 -5.24 1.07 5.34
C LEU A 54 -6.64 0.74 4.83
N ASP A 55 -7.56 0.51 5.76
CA ASP A 55 -8.97 0.32 5.46
C ASP A 55 -9.60 1.68 5.12
N ASN A 56 -9.33 2.16 3.91
CA ASN A 56 -9.86 3.42 3.40
C ASN A 56 -11.14 3.13 2.59
N ASN A 57 -12.28 3.65 3.06
CA ASN A 57 -13.56 3.62 2.34
C ASN A 57 -13.61 4.63 1.16
N LEU A 58 -12.51 4.82 0.43
CA LEU A 58 -12.36 5.83 -0.62
C LEU A 58 -13.14 5.50 -1.91
#